data_AF-A0A661SW39-F1
#
_entry.id   AF-A0A661SW39-F1
#
_cell.length_a   1.000
_cell.length_b   1.000
_cell.length_c   1.000
_cell.angle_alpha   90.00
_cell.angle_beta   90.00
_cell.angle_gamma   90.00
#
_symmetry.space_group_name_H-M   'P 1'
#
loop_
_entity.id
_entity.type
_entity.pdbx_description
1 polymer ?
#
loop_
_entity_poly.entity_id
_entity_poly.type
_entity_poly.pdbx_seq_one_letter_code
_entity_poly.pdbx_strand_id
1 'polypeptide(L)'
;MNPRTKLVLLGLLAWIIVPWKGLEYGLFESTSSEILDAYAWKSISTALISLSVFCLFLLRPWNALPKADLTDAVISLSCFILIILIAAFVKESLGCGAAMQLILFLLIFSLALSRMGFIQGDPFMTTAIVFIMASIAVFVLFPISTIFSKVLFLEDGTFTPMAFYRNITSFGVGRTLKNSLILAVAVGMSSTFLGLCFSLFSVRITKRFKGAARIFSMLPIVTPPFVIGLSLILIFGRNGTINDGLLFLFGNDGLFICQGNEGWFHRSSYIYGFWGVFLSQTLSFTPICFMLLVGMVSTINPALEEASVTMRASDAQTFYNVTLPLLRPGIANAYLLAVISSLADFGNPMVLGGDYDVLATEIYFSIVGAQLDYARASTLGILLLSFSLLAFIIQRKWIGKKSYVTVTGKGSGGYFQPLPALVRRISSAVTLSWMLFTAILYGSILLGGFVVNWGADYTPTLAHYEELWARGTDYGAWPSYLTTLKFAAVGAPLTALMGLMIAYVTTRKRFVGRGVVDFSAMISFAIPGTVIGISYVLAFNTAPILINGTAIIIIISFIFKNMPVGIRSGISALSQIDKSLEE
;
A
#
# COMPACT_ATOMS: atom_id res chain seq x y z
N MET A 1 7.66 34.49 -28.33
CA MET A 1 6.28 34.00 -28.13
C MET A 1 6.03 33.85 -26.63
N ASN A 2 4.99 34.49 -26.08
CA ASN A 2 4.65 34.45 -24.65
C ASN A 2 4.38 33.00 -24.20
N PRO A 3 4.84 32.56 -23.01
CA PRO A 3 4.59 31.20 -22.50
C PRO A 3 3.11 30.81 -22.49
N ARG A 4 2.18 31.75 -22.26
CA ARG A 4 0.74 31.45 -22.31
C ARG A 4 0.25 31.15 -23.72
N THR A 5 0.74 31.87 -24.72
CA THR A 5 0.45 31.60 -26.14
C THR A 5 0.96 30.21 -26.55
N LYS A 6 2.11 29.77 -26.03
CA LYS A 6 2.61 28.40 -26.25
C LYS A 6 1.64 27.36 -25.69
N LEU A 7 1.13 27.55 -24.46
CA LEU A 7 0.17 26.63 -23.84
C LEU A 7 -1.15 26.57 -24.61
N VAL A 8 -1.64 27.72 -25.10
CA VAL A 8 -2.86 27.76 -25.93
C VAL A 8 -2.66 27.04 -27.25
N LEU A 9 -1.54 27.28 -27.95
CA LEU A 9 -1.24 26.59 -29.20
C LEU A 9 -1.08 25.08 -28.99
N LEU A 10 -0.46 24.66 -27.88
CA LEU A 10 -0.41 23.25 -27.49
C LEU A 10 -1.81 22.66 -27.24
N GLY A 11 -2.72 23.42 -26.65
CA GLY A 11 -4.11 23.01 -26.43
C GLY A 11 -4.87 22.81 -27.74
N LEU A 12 -4.73 23.76 -28.67
CA LEU A 12 -5.30 23.66 -30.02
C LEU A 12 -4.72 22.50 -30.81
N LEU A 13 -3.40 22.28 -30.74
CA LEU A 13 -2.76 21.12 -31.35
C LEU A 13 -3.30 19.82 -30.76
N ALA A 14 -3.34 19.70 -29.43
CA ALA A 14 -3.87 18.53 -28.74
C ALA A 14 -5.31 18.20 -29.16
N TRP A 15 -6.12 19.23 -29.44
CA TRP A 15 -7.50 19.06 -29.94
C TRP A 15 -7.54 18.38 -31.31
N ILE A 16 -6.56 18.65 -32.16
CA ILE A 16 -6.50 18.15 -33.55
C ILE A 16 -5.90 16.74 -33.60
N ILE A 17 -4.78 16.52 -32.89
CA ILE A 17 -3.92 15.35 -33.10
C ILE A 17 -4.06 14.24 -32.05
N VAL A 18 -4.81 14.46 -30.96
CA VAL A 18 -4.99 13.45 -29.91
C VAL A 18 -6.46 13.07 -29.76
N PRO A 19 -6.80 11.76 -29.64
CA PRO A 19 -8.15 11.31 -29.34
C PRO A 19 -8.73 11.97 -28.08
N TRP A 20 -9.89 12.61 -28.23
CA TRP A 20 -10.60 13.29 -27.16
C TRP A 20 -11.41 12.34 -26.30
N LYS A 21 -12.13 11.41 -26.93
CA LYS A 21 -12.93 10.41 -26.24
C LYS A 21 -12.05 9.29 -25.72
N GLY A 22 -12.43 8.72 -24.57
CA GLY A 22 -11.75 7.57 -23.99
C GLY A 22 -11.96 6.34 -24.86
N LEU A 23 -10.89 5.54 -24.99
CA LEU A 23 -10.89 4.27 -25.70
C LEU A 23 -10.94 3.14 -24.67
N GLU A 24 -11.84 2.18 -24.83
CA GLU A 24 -12.08 1.12 -23.84
C GLU A 24 -10.83 0.26 -23.56
N TYR A 25 -10.06 -0.07 -24.61
CA TYR A 25 -8.84 -0.87 -24.51
C TYR A 25 -7.56 -0.01 -24.54
N GLY A 26 -7.72 1.32 -24.53
CA GLY A 26 -6.61 2.26 -24.66
C GLY A 26 -6.04 2.38 -26.09
N LEU A 27 -5.06 3.27 -26.25
CA LEU A 27 -4.54 3.67 -27.57
C LEU A 27 -3.84 2.56 -28.35
N PHE A 28 -3.23 1.59 -27.66
CA PHE A 28 -2.39 0.57 -28.30
C PHE A 28 -3.17 -0.67 -28.76
N GLU A 29 -4.35 -0.90 -28.18
CA GLU A 29 -5.18 -2.08 -28.46
C GLU A 29 -6.45 -1.72 -29.26
N SER A 30 -6.78 -0.42 -29.37
CA SER A 30 -7.90 0.05 -30.17
C SER A 30 -7.66 -0.02 -31.67
N THR A 31 -8.73 -0.29 -32.41
CA THR A 31 -8.71 -0.32 -33.88
C THR A 31 -8.55 1.08 -34.48
N SER A 32 -8.01 1.17 -35.70
CA SER A 32 -7.86 2.46 -36.39
C SER A 32 -9.18 3.23 -36.55
N SER A 33 -10.31 2.52 -36.71
CA SER A 33 -11.64 3.12 -36.76
C SER A 33 -12.06 3.72 -35.43
N GLU A 34 -11.87 3.00 -34.31
CA GLU A 34 -12.17 3.50 -32.97
C GLU A 34 -11.36 4.75 -32.64
N ILE A 35 -10.06 4.73 -32.96
CA ILE A 35 -9.17 5.88 -32.76
C ILE A 35 -9.67 7.08 -33.57
N LEU A 36 -10.10 6.85 -34.82
CA LEU A 36 -10.60 7.91 -35.69
C LEU A 36 -11.94 8.48 -35.18
N ASP A 37 -12.82 7.64 -34.65
CA ASP A 37 -14.09 8.04 -33.99
C ASP A 37 -13.89 8.81 -32.68
N ALA A 38 -12.76 8.60 -32.01
CA ALA A 38 -12.45 9.24 -30.75
C ALA A 38 -11.91 10.69 -30.88
N TYR A 39 -11.59 11.17 -32.08
CA TYR A 39 -11.11 12.55 -32.27
C TYR A 39 -12.19 13.62 -32.02
N ALA A 40 -11.76 14.75 -31.45
CA ALA A 40 -12.61 15.87 -31.08
C ALA A 40 -13.41 16.46 -32.25
N TRP A 41 -12.82 16.50 -33.45
CA TRP A 41 -13.43 17.12 -34.63
C TRP A 41 -14.46 16.24 -35.34
N LYS A 42 -14.51 14.94 -35.03
CA LYS A 42 -15.41 14.00 -35.72
C LYS A 42 -16.83 13.98 -35.15
N SER A 43 -17.00 14.33 -33.87
CA SER A 43 -18.32 14.33 -33.23
C SER A 43 -18.47 15.54 -32.30
N ILE A 44 -19.70 16.06 -32.20
CA ILE A 44 -20.03 17.11 -31.24
C ILE A 44 -19.83 16.54 -29.84
N SER A 45 -18.93 17.15 -29.07
CA SER A 45 -18.55 16.67 -27.75
C SER A 45 -18.16 17.83 -26.83
N THR A 46 -17.86 17.51 -25.56
CA THR A 46 -17.30 18.49 -24.61
C THR A 46 -16.02 19.17 -25.09
N ALA A 47 -15.35 18.63 -26.12
CA ALA A 47 -14.17 19.22 -26.75
C ALA A 47 -14.43 20.59 -27.40
N LEU A 48 -15.68 20.91 -27.74
CA LEU A 48 -16.01 22.23 -28.29
C LEU A 48 -15.87 23.33 -27.24
N ILE A 49 -16.11 23.00 -25.96
CA ILE A 49 -15.95 23.93 -24.84
C ILE A 49 -14.48 24.31 -24.73
N SER A 50 -13.60 23.31 -24.73
CA SER A 50 -12.17 23.56 -24.61
C SER A 50 -11.61 24.31 -25.82
N LEU A 51 -12.02 23.94 -27.05
CA LEU A 51 -11.66 24.65 -28.27
C LEU A 51 -12.06 26.12 -28.21
N SER A 52 -13.31 26.41 -27.83
CA SER A 52 -13.84 27.77 -27.74
C SER A 52 -12.99 28.63 -26.79
N VAL A 53 -12.58 28.06 -25.66
CA VAL A 53 -11.80 28.76 -24.63
C VAL A 53 -10.36 28.99 -25.09
N PHE A 54 -9.73 28.01 -25.76
CA PHE A 54 -8.41 28.21 -26.35
C PHE A 54 -8.43 29.26 -27.47
N CYS A 55 -9.47 29.28 -28.31
CA CYS A 55 -9.67 30.32 -29.31
C CYS A 55 -9.84 31.71 -28.65
N LEU A 56 -10.62 31.81 -27.58
CA LEU A 56 -10.76 33.05 -26.80
C LEU A 56 -9.42 33.53 -26.23
N PHE A 57 -8.60 32.64 -25.68
CA PHE A 57 -7.27 33.00 -25.17
C PHE A 57 -6.27 33.34 -26.28
N LEU A 58 -6.46 32.84 -27.51
CA LEU A 58 -5.64 33.20 -28.67
C LEU A 58 -5.96 34.61 -29.18
N LEU A 59 -7.25 34.96 -29.22
CA LEU A 59 -7.74 36.25 -29.71
C LEU A 59 -7.55 37.39 -28.69
N ARG A 60 -7.42 37.05 -27.41
CA ARG A 60 -7.26 38.02 -26.32
C ARG A 60 -5.78 38.41 -26.13
N PRO A 61 -5.44 39.72 -26.11
CA PRO A 61 -4.08 40.15 -25.80
C PRO A 61 -3.73 39.87 -24.33
N TRP A 62 -2.58 39.22 -24.11
CA TRP A 62 -2.05 38.92 -22.77
C TRP A 62 -1.49 40.17 -22.10
N ASN A 63 -2.36 41.07 -21.67
CA ASN A 63 -1.98 42.30 -20.98
C ASN A 63 -1.61 41.99 -19.51
N ALA A 64 -0.50 42.54 -19.02
CA ALA A 64 0.01 42.33 -17.66
C ALA A 64 -0.74 43.17 -16.60
N LEU A 65 -2.07 43.16 -16.63
CA LEU A 65 -2.90 43.83 -15.63
C LEU A 65 -3.38 42.82 -14.59
N PRO A 66 -3.35 43.12 -13.27
CA PRO A 66 -3.80 42.20 -12.22
C PRO A 66 -5.25 41.70 -12.41
N LYS A 67 -6.14 42.56 -12.93
CA LYS A 67 -7.52 42.18 -13.29
C LYS A 67 -7.57 41.14 -14.41
N ALA A 68 -6.61 41.15 -15.34
CA ALA A 68 -6.53 40.18 -16.43
C ALA A 68 -6.10 38.80 -15.91
N ASP A 69 -5.16 38.74 -14.96
CA ASP A 69 -4.74 37.46 -14.38
C ASP A 69 -5.86 36.78 -13.57
N LEU A 70 -6.66 37.53 -12.80
CA LEU A 70 -7.83 36.98 -12.13
C LEU A 70 -8.83 36.38 -13.14
N THR A 71 -9.09 37.08 -14.24
CA THR A 71 -10.00 36.56 -15.28
C THR A 71 -9.46 35.30 -15.94
N ASP A 72 -8.15 35.21 -16.19
CA ASP A 72 -7.54 34.02 -16.78
C ASP A 72 -7.65 32.82 -15.83
N ALA A 73 -7.41 33.05 -14.53
CA ALA A 73 -7.58 32.04 -13.49
C ALA A 73 -9.04 31.54 -13.41
N VAL A 74 -10.01 32.46 -13.38
CA VAL A 74 -11.43 32.10 -13.30
C VAL A 74 -11.88 31.34 -14.55
N ILE A 75 -11.53 31.81 -15.75
CA ILE A 75 -11.91 31.15 -17.01
C ILE A 75 -11.32 29.74 -17.06
N SER A 76 -10.00 29.62 -16.88
CA SER A 76 -9.31 28.33 -16.95
C SER A 76 -9.83 27.29 -15.94
N LEU A 77 -10.03 27.68 -14.67
CA LEU A 77 -10.60 26.81 -13.65
C LEU A 77 -12.07 26.46 -13.92
N SER A 78 -12.88 27.43 -14.36
CA SER A 78 -14.28 27.18 -14.71
C SER A 78 -14.40 26.19 -15.86
N CYS A 79 -13.55 26.31 -16.88
CA CYS A 79 -13.52 25.40 -18.02
C CYS A 79 -13.06 23.99 -17.61
N PHE A 80 -12.02 23.88 -16.77
CA PHE A 80 -11.58 22.61 -16.21
C PHE A 80 -12.74 21.89 -15.49
N ILE A 81 -13.46 22.58 -14.61
CA ILE A 81 -14.59 22.03 -13.85
C ILE A 81 -15.76 21.70 -14.79
N LEU A 82 -16.10 22.61 -15.71
CA LEU A 82 -17.24 22.47 -16.61
C LEU A 82 -17.09 21.26 -17.54
N ILE A 83 -15.90 21.03 -18.10
CA ILE A 83 -15.63 19.87 -18.96
C ILE A 83 -15.89 18.58 -18.18
N ILE A 84 -15.36 18.47 -16.95
CA ILE A 84 -15.54 17.27 -16.11
C ILE A 84 -17.03 17.07 -15.75
N LEU A 85 -17.73 18.13 -15.35
CA LEU A 85 -19.14 18.04 -14.95
C LEU A 85 -20.05 17.68 -16.12
N ILE A 86 -19.87 18.31 -17.29
CA ILE A 86 -20.69 18.02 -18.47
C ILE A 86 -20.36 16.62 -18.99
N ALA A 87 -19.09 16.23 -19.02
CA ALA A 87 -18.71 14.87 -19.42
C ALA A 87 -19.33 13.82 -18.48
N ALA A 88 -19.35 14.07 -17.17
CA ALA A 88 -20.02 13.20 -16.21
C ALA A 88 -21.54 13.13 -16.46
N PHE A 89 -22.17 14.28 -16.72
CA PHE A 89 -23.63 14.36 -16.94
C PHE A 89 -24.07 13.67 -18.24
N VAL A 90 -23.35 13.90 -19.33
CA VAL A 90 -23.63 13.32 -20.66
C VAL A 90 -23.07 11.89 -20.78
N LYS A 91 -22.38 11.39 -19.75
CA LYS A 91 -21.67 10.10 -19.73
C LYS A 91 -20.63 9.98 -20.86
N GLU A 92 -19.98 11.08 -21.19
CA GLU A 92 -18.89 11.12 -22.16
C GLU A 92 -17.58 10.69 -21.48
N SER A 93 -16.92 9.67 -22.02
CA SER A 93 -15.59 9.24 -21.55
C SER A 93 -14.50 10.16 -22.08
N LEU A 94 -13.68 10.72 -21.18
CA LEU A 94 -12.56 11.60 -21.49
C LEU A 94 -11.28 10.77 -21.73
N GLY A 95 -10.70 10.91 -22.92
CA GLY A 95 -9.47 10.25 -23.34
C GLY A 95 -8.22 11.10 -23.11
N CYS A 96 -7.11 10.71 -23.76
CA CYS A 96 -5.80 11.34 -23.58
C CYS A 96 -5.77 12.82 -24.01
N GLY A 97 -6.51 13.18 -25.07
CA GLY A 97 -6.61 14.56 -25.54
C GLY A 97 -7.31 15.46 -24.53
N ALA A 98 -8.40 14.97 -23.94
CA ALA A 98 -9.09 15.66 -22.86
C ALA A 98 -8.19 15.81 -21.63
N ALA A 99 -7.51 14.76 -21.20
CA ALA A 99 -6.57 14.81 -20.08
C ALA A 99 -5.44 15.85 -20.31
N MET A 100 -4.86 15.87 -21.52
CA MET A 100 -3.83 16.85 -21.88
C MET A 100 -4.34 18.29 -21.81
N GLN A 101 -5.56 18.55 -22.30
CA GLN A 101 -6.14 19.89 -22.24
C GLN A 101 -6.54 20.30 -20.82
N LEU A 102 -7.04 19.39 -20.00
CA LEU A 102 -7.30 19.64 -18.58
C LEU A 102 -6.01 20.02 -17.84
N ILE A 103 -4.87 19.35 -18.13
CA ILE A 103 -3.56 19.73 -17.59
C ILE A 103 -3.16 21.13 -18.05
N LEU A 104 -3.36 21.47 -19.33
CA LEU A 104 -3.06 22.81 -19.86
C LEU A 104 -3.91 23.90 -19.19
N PHE A 105 -5.19 23.65 -18.92
CA PHE A 105 -6.02 24.58 -18.15
C PHE A 105 -5.49 24.76 -16.72
N LEU A 106 -5.06 23.69 -16.05
CA LEU A 106 -4.42 23.78 -14.73
C LEU A 106 -3.10 24.58 -14.76
N LEU A 107 -2.31 24.46 -15.84
CA LEU A 107 -1.08 25.25 -16.03
C LEU A 107 -1.38 26.74 -16.27
N ILE A 108 -2.42 27.06 -17.05
CA ILE A 108 -2.84 28.45 -17.26
C ILE A 108 -3.34 29.04 -15.94
N PHE A 109 -4.14 28.27 -15.19
CA PHE A 109 -4.63 28.62 -13.86
C PHE A 109 -3.47 28.89 -12.87
N SER A 110 -2.47 27.99 -12.81
CA SER A 110 -1.34 28.15 -11.90
C SER A 110 -0.46 29.35 -12.25
N LEU A 111 -0.22 29.60 -13.54
CA LEU A 111 0.52 30.78 -13.99
C LEU A 111 -0.22 32.09 -13.70
N ALA A 112 -1.55 32.08 -13.76
CA ALA A 112 -2.36 33.24 -13.38
C ALA A 112 -2.27 33.51 -11.87
N LEU A 113 -2.41 32.48 -11.04
CA LEU A 113 -2.25 32.55 -9.57
C LEU A 113 -0.87 33.08 -9.16
N SER A 114 0.20 32.58 -9.78
CA SER A 114 1.57 33.02 -9.51
C SER A 114 1.70 34.52 -9.78
N ARG A 115 1.21 35.04 -10.92
CA ARG A 115 1.31 36.48 -11.20
C ARG A 115 0.46 37.36 -10.28
N MET A 116 -0.58 36.81 -9.69
CA MET A 116 -1.36 37.47 -8.63
C MET A 116 -0.64 37.50 -7.27
N GLY A 117 0.60 36.99 -7.18
CA GLY A 117 1.42 37.02 -5.96
C GLY A 117 1.31 35.78 -5.08
N PHE A 118 0.62 34.71 -5.53
CA PHE A 118 0.59 33.45 -4.80
C PHE A 118 2.02 32.87 -4.69
N ILE A 119 2.40 32.44 -3.49
CA ILE A 119 3.76 31.94 -3.16
C ILE A 119 4.86 32.89 -3.66
N GLN A 120 4.76 34.17 -3.29
CA GLN A 120 5.73 35.20 -3.66
C GLN A 120 5.92 35.36 -5.18
N GLY A 121 4.96 34.87 -5.97
CA GLY A 121 5.02 34.92 -7.42
C GLY A 121 5.79 33.80 -8.09
N ASP A 122 6.25 32.78 -7.35
CA ASP A 122 6.99 31.65 -7.93
C ASP A 122 6.08 30.76 -8.81
N PRO A 123 6.30 30.73 -10.15
CA PRO A 123 5.47 29.98 -11.07
C PRO A 123 5.65 28.47 -10.94
N PHE A 124 6.86 28.00 -10.59
CA PHE A 124 7.14 26.57 -10.44
C PHE A 124 6.44 26.04 -9.19
N MET A 125 6.62 26.69 -8.05
CA MET A 125 5.99 26.28 -6.79
C MET A 125 4.47 26.35 -6.85
N THR A 126 3.92 27.41 -7.45
CA THR A 126 2.48 27.54 -7.63
C THR A 126 1.93 26.40 -8.49
N THR A 127 2.62 26.07 -9.58
CA THR A 127 2.23 24.97 -10.48
C THR A 127 2.31 23.62 -9.76
N ALA A 128 3.38 23.37 -9.01
CA ALA A 128 3.52 22.15 -8.22
C ALA A 128 2.38 21.98 -7.21
N ILE A 129 2.04 23.04 -6.46
CA ILE A 129 0.93 23.01 -5.49
C ILE A 129 -0.41 22.72 -6.17
N VAL A 130 -0.73 23.43 -7.26
CA VAL A 130 -1.99 23.25 -8.00
C VAL A 130 -2.08 21.83 -8.56
N PHE A 131 -1.00 21.31 -9.15
CA PHE A 131 -0.94 19.97 -9.71
C PHE A 131 -1.08 18.89 -8.62
N ILE A 132 -0.42 19.04 -7.48
CA ILE A 132 -0.57 18.13 -6.32
C ILE A 132 -2.01 18.12 -5.83
N MET A 133 -2.60 19.30 -5.62
CA MET A 133 -3.96 19.43 -5.11
C MET A 133 -4.98 18.81 -6.07
N ALA A 134 -4.86 19.06 -7.37
CA ALA A 134 -5.71 18.45 -8.39
C ALA A 134 -5.53 16.92 -8.42
N SER A 135 -4.28 16.45 -8.36
CA SER A 135 -3.96 15.02 -8.36
C SER A 135 -4.54 14.30 -7.14
N ILE A 136 -4.40 14.88 -5.94
CA ILE A 136 -4.98 14.35 -4.71
C ILE A 136 -6.51 14.36 -4.78
N ALA A 137 -7.12 15.42 -5.32
CA ALA A 137 -8.56 15.49 -5.48
C ALA A 137 -9.09 14.36 -6.39
N VAL A 138 -8.46 14.15 -7.55
CA VAL A 138 -8.90 13.17 -8.56
C VAL A 138 -8.55 11.74 -8.20
N PHE A 139 -7.37 11.47 -7.64
CA PHE A 139 -6.86 10.10 -7.46
C PHE A 139 -6.85 9.61 -6.01
N VAL A 140 -7.19 10.47 -5.04
CA VAL A 140 -7.34 10.06 -3.64
C VAL A 140 -8.74 10.38 -3.14
N LEU A 141 -9.14 11.65 -3.15
CA LEU A 141 -10.41 12.07 -2.55
C LEU A 141 -11.63 11.56 -3.35
N PHE A 142 -11.58 11.64 -4.68
CA PHE A 142 -12.67 11.18 -5.54
C PHE A 142 -12.93 9.67 -5.41
N PRO A 143 -11.94 8.76 -5.53
CA PRO A 143 -12.17 7.34 -5.29
C PRO A 143 -12.74 7.02 -3.91
N ILE A 144 -12.23 7.68 -2.87
CA ILE A 144 -12.77 7.49 -1.53
C ILE A 144 -14.24 7.94 -1.48
N SER A 145 -14.57 9.06 -2.11
CA SER A 145 -15.95 9.57 -2.17
C SER A 145 -16.92 8.63 -2.89
N THR A 146 -16.47 7.89 -3.91
CA THR A 146 -17.34 6.96 -4.64
C THR A 146 -17.72 5.74 -3.81
N ILE A 147 -16.85 5.29 -2.91
CA ILE A 147 -17.20 4.27 -1.91
C ILE A 147 -18.33 4.80 -1.00
N PHE A 148 -18.20 6.04 -0.50
CA PHE A 148 -19.23 6.64 0.36
C PHE A 148 -20.56 6.80 -0.40
N SER A 149 -20.53 7.22 -1.67
CA SER A 149 -21.75 7.35 -2.47
C SER A 149 -22.43 6.00 -2.72
N LYS A 150 -21.67 4.95 -3.05
CA LYS A 150 -22.22 3.60 -3.30
C LYS A 150 -22.83 2.93 -2.07
N VAL A 151 -22.54 3.43 -0.88
CA VAL A 151 -23.18 3.01 0.36
C VAL A 151 -24.52 3.70 0.61
N LEU A 152 -24.67 4.95 0.15
CA LEU A 152 -25.85 5.77 0.40
C LEU A 152 -26.87 5.73 -0.74
N PHE A 153 -26.42 5.42 -1.96
CA PHE A 153 -27.23 5.45 -3.17
C PHE A 153 -27.23 4.09 -3.85
N LEU A 154 -28.40 3.65 -4.31
CA LEU A 154 -28.53 2.50 -5.21
C LEU A 154 -28.11 2.87 -6.64
N GLU A 155 -28.06 1.89 -7.54
CA GLU A 155 -27.65 2.11 -8.94
C GLU A 155 -28.58 3.05 -9.73
N ASP A 156 -29.85 3.10 -9.34
CA ASP A 156 -30.86 4.02 -9.88
C ASP A 156 -30.77 5.45 -9.32
N GLY A 157 -29.84 5.69 -8.40
CA GLY A 157 -29.66 7.00 -7.73
C GLY A 157 -30.59 7.23 -6.55
N THR A 158 -31.38 6.24 -6.13
CA THR A 158 -32.24 6.39 -4.95
C THR A 158 -31.42 6.44 -3.66
N PHE A 159 -31.64 7.49 -2.86
CA PHE A 159 -30.98 7.66 -1.57
C PHE A 159 -31.59 6.68 -0.55
N THR A 160 -30.82 5.64 -0.21
CA THR A 160 -31.25 4.56 0.68
C THR A 160 -30.21 4.36 1.80
N PRO A 161 -30.12 5.25 2.80
CA PRO A 161 -29.15 5.12 3.89
C PRO A 161 -29.36 3.84 4.71
N MET A 162 -30.57 3.28 4.70
CA MET A 162 -30.88 2.01 5.35
C MET A 162 -30.19 0.80 4.67
N ALA A 163 -29.72 0.95 3.42
CA ALA A 163 -28.94 -0.09 2.73
C ALA A 163 -27.63 -0.39 3.47
N PHE A 164 -26.96 0.63 4.00
CA PHE A 164 -25.78 0.45 4.84
C PHE A 164 -26.08 -0.38 6.08
N TYR A 165 -27.19 -0.06 6.78
CA TYR A 165 -27.61 -0.81 7.96
C TYR A 165 -27.95 -2.26 7.59
N ARG A 166 -28.71 -2.49 6.51
CA ARG A 166 -29.04 -3.84 6.05
C ARG A 166 -27.78 -4.66 5.72
N ASN A 167 -26.80 -4.04 5.07
CA ASN A 167 -25.54 -4.69 4.70
C ASN A 167 -24.68 -4.97 5.94
N ILE A 168 -24.60 -4.06 6.92
CA ILE A 168 -23.81 -4.28 8.13
C ILE A 168 -24.42 -5.36 9.04
N THR A 169 -25.75 -5.48 9.05
CA THR A 169 -26.46 -6.53 9.79
C THR A 169 -26.67 -7.82 8.99
N SER A 170 -26.15 -7.89 7.77
CA SER A 170 -26.32 -9.07 6.93
C SER A 170 -25.57 -10.29 7.50
N PHE A 171 -26.07 -11.48 7.16
CA PHE A 171 -25.50 -12.73 7.64
C PHE A 171 -24.01 -12.83 7.24
N GLY A 172 -23.16 -13.22 8.19
CA GLY A 172 -21.71 -13.38 7.97
C GLY A 172 -20.87 -12.15 8.32
N VAL A 173 -21.35 -10.91 8.10
CA VAL A 173 -20.53 -9.69 8.27
C VAL A 173 -19.98 -9.53 9.69
N GLY A 174 -20.79 -9.80 10.72
CA GLY A 174 -20.33 -9.78 12.11
C GLY A 174 -19.23 -10.80 12.41
N ARG A 175 -19.30 -12.01 11.81
CA ARG A 175 -18.27 -13.05 11.91
C ARG A 175 -16.99 -12.61 11.22
N THR A 176 -17.09 -12.12 9.98
CA THR A 176 -15.95 -11.62 9.18
C THR A 176 -15.23 -10.46 9.90
N LEU A 177 -16.00 -9.53 10.46
CA LEU A 177 -15.45 -8.42 11.24
C LEU A 177 -14.71 -8.93 12.49
N LYS A 178 -15.35 -9.81 13.27
CA LYS A 178 -14.74 -10.41 14.46
C LYS A 178 -13.46 -11.18 14.09
N ASN A 179 -13.50 -11.97 13.04
CA ASN A 179 -12.35 -12.71 12.53
C ASN A 179 -11.19 -11.77 12.19
N SER A 180 -11.45 -10.74 11.39
CA SER A 180 -10.43 -9.76 10.98
C SER A 180 -9.77 -9.08 12.18
N LEU A 181 -10.56 -8.68 13.19
CA LEU A 181 -10.06 -8.04 14.39
C LEU A 181 -9.25 -9.00 15.28
N ILE A 182 -9.74 -10.22 15.50
CA ILE A 182 -9.03 -11.25 16.29
C ILE A 182 -7.70 -11.60 15.63
N LEU A 183 -7.72 -11.84 14.31
CA LEU A 183 -6.52 -12.12 13.54
C LEU A 183 -5.52 -10.97 13.62
N ALA A 184 -5.96 -9.73 13.38
CA ALA A 184 -5.07 -8.57 13.39
C ALA A 184 -4.43 -8.33 14.76
N VAL A 185 -5.19 -8.48 15.84
CA VAL A 185 -4.66 -8.38 17.21
C VAL A 185 -3.67 -9.51 17.49
N ALA A 186 -4.00 -10.75 17.16
CA ALA A 186 -3.13 -11.90 17.38
C ALA A 186 -1.80 -11.75 16.62
N VAL A 187 -1.87 -11.42 15.32
CA VAL A 187 -0.71 -11.20 14.45
C VAL A 187 0.11 -10.00 14.93
N GLY A 188 -0.54 -8.91 15.34
CA GLY A 188 0.13 -7.76 15.92
C GLY A 188 0.97 -8.14 17.13
N MET A 189 0.41 -8.94 18.04
CA MET A 189 1.12 -9.41 19.24
C MET A 189 2.28 -10.34 18.87
N SER A 190 2.04 -11.35 18.03
CA SER A 190 3.05 -12.36 17.68
C SER A 190 4.21 -11.76 16.89
N SER A 191 3.93 -10.95 15.85
CA SER A 191 4.97 -10.30 15.04
C SER A 191 5.80 -9.30 15.85
N THR A 192 5.18 -8.57 16.78
CA THR A 192 5.90 -7.64 17.66
C THR A 192 6.79 -8.38 18.64
N PHE A 193 6.28 -9.45 19.25
CA PHE A 193 7.05 -10.30 20.15
C PHE A 193 8.26 -10.92 19.45
N LEU A 194 8.06 -11.49 18.26
CA LEU A 194 9.14 -12.04 17.45
C LEU A 194 10.13 -10.96 17.01
N GLY A 195 9.64 -9.81 16.52
CA GLY A 195 10.47 -8.68 16.14
C GLY A 195 11.34 -8.17 17.29
N LEU A 196 10.79 -8.13 18.52
CA LEU A 196 11.54 -7.79 19.74
C LEU A 196 12.60 -8.85 20.05
N CYS A 197 12.26 -10.14 20.00
CA CYS A 197 13.21 -11.24 20.19
C CYS A 197 14.37 -11.18 19.20
N PHE A 198 14.10 -11.00 17.90
CA PHE A 198 15.14 -10.83 16.86
C PHE A 198 15.99 -9.58 17.10
N SER A 199 15.38 -8.47 17.53
CA SER A 199 16.08 -7.21 17.83
C SER A 199 17.03 -7.37 19.02
N LEU A 200 16.54 -7.92 20.14
CA LEU A 200 17.36 -8.20 21.32
C LEU A 200 18.45 -9.23 20.99
N PHE A 201 18.14 -10.28 20.24
CA PHE A 201 19.12 -11.30 19.86
C PHE A 201 20.26 -10.73 19.01
N SER A 202 19.93 -10.00 17.96
CA SER A 202 20.91 -9.47 16.99
C SER A 202 21.72 -8.25 17.51
N VAL A 203 21.20 -7.52 18.50
CA VAL A 203 21.87 -6.33 19.06
C VAL A 203 22.57 -6.62 20.39
N ARG A 204 21.90 -7.33 21.30
CA ARG A 204 22.34 -7.52 22.70
C ARG A 204 22.94 -8.89 23.00
N ILE A 205 22.62 -9.95 22.24
CA ILE A 205 22.97 -11.33 22.62
C ILE A 205 24.12 -11.92 21.77
N THR A 206 23.99 -11.95 20.45
CA THR A 206 24.95 -12.65 19.57
C THR A 206 25.87 -11.70 18.83
N LYS A 207 27.17 -12.02 18.80
CA LYS A 207 28.14 -11.39 17.88
C LYS A 207 28.33 -12.21 16.60
N ARG A 208 28.30 -13.55 16.70
CA ARG A 208 28.57 -14.48 15.58
C ARG A 208 27.40 -14.64 14.62
N PHE A 209 26.18 -14.77 15.13
CA PHE A 209 24.98 -15.03 14.30
C PHE A 209 24.19 -13.76 13.95
N LYS A 210 24.76 -12.58 14.19
CA LYS A 210 24.08 -11.29 13.95
C LYS A 210 23.67 -11.10 12.50
N GLY A 211 24.53 -11.48 11.56
CA GLY A 211 24.25 -11.39 10.12
C GLY A 211 23.09 -12.31 9.71
N ALA A 212 23.18 -13.59 10.11
CA ALA A 212 22.12 -14.56 9.84
C ALA A 212 20.78 -14.14 10.44
N ALA A 213 20.75 -13.71 11.71
CA ALA A 213 19.52 -13.25 12.35
C ALA A 213 18.87 -12.08 11.58
N ARG A 214 19.67 -11.12 11.10
CA ARG A 214 19.17 -10.02 10.24
C ARG A 214 18.61 -10.54 8.92
N ILE A 215 19.33 -11.39 8.21
CA ILE A 215 18.90 -11.95 6.92
C ILE A 215 17.58 -12.70 7.09
N PHE A 216 17.51 -13.67 7.99
CA PHE A 216 16.31 -14.47 8.22
C PHE A 216 15.13 -13.66 8.75
N SER A 217 15.37 -12.62 9.55
CA SER A 217 14.30 -11.71 9.99
C SER A 217 13.75 -10.83 8.86
N MET A 218 14.54 -10.55 7.82
CA MET A 218 14.16 -9.69 6.71
C MET A 218 13.62 -10.47 5.51
N LEU A 219 14.01 -11.73 5.36
CA LEU A 219 13.71 -12.54 4.17
C LEU A 219 12.20 -12.57 3.81
N PRO A 220 11.26 -12.70 4.77
CA PRO A 220 9.82 -12.64 4.48
C PRO A 220 9.31 -11.35 3.86
N ILE A 221 10.01 -10.22 4.03
CA ILE A 221 9.58 -8.93 3.44
C ILE A 221 9.81 -8.88 1.93
N VAL A 222 10.77 -9.68 1.43
CA VAL A 222 11.15 -9.71 0.02
C VAL A 222 10.18 -10.58 -0.78
N THR A 223 9.62 -11.60 -0.15
CA THR A 223 8.75 -12.55 -0.82
C THR A 223 7.29 -12.13 -0.75
N PRO A 224 6.53 -12.27 -1.85
CA PRO A 224 5.10 -12.02 -1.82
C PRO A 224 4.41 -12.84 -0.71
N PRO A 225 3.44 -12.26 0.04
CA PRO A 225 2.82 -12.95 1.17
C PRO A 225 2.23 -14.32 0.81
N PHE A 226 1.59 -14.44 -0.35
CA PHE A 226 0.99 -15.69 -0.81
C PHE A 226 2.02 -16.83 -0.97
N VAL A 227 3.29 -16.52 -1.26
CA VAL A 227 4.36 -17.52 -1.40
C VAL A 227 4.62 -18.22 -0.07
N ILE A 228 4.61 -17.45 1.03
CA ILE A 228 4.70 -18.01 2.39
C ILE A 228 3.51 -18.93 2.65
N GLY A 229 2.32 -18.52 2.22
CA GLY A 229 1.11 -19.34 2.31
C GLY A 229 1.22 -20.67 1.59
N LEU A 230 1.68 -20.66 0.33
CA LEU A 230 1.93 -21.88 -0.45
C LEU A 230 2.95 -22.80 0.20
N SER A 231 4.02 -22.22 0.76
CA SER A 231 5.05 -22.98 1.47
C SER A 231 4.51 -23.70 2.69
N LEU A 232 3.63 -23.03 3.45
CA LEU A 232 2.92 -23.64 4.57
C LEU A 232 2.00 -24.77 4.10
N ILE A 233 1.37 -24.66 2.92
CA ILE A 233 0.60 -25.76 2.32
C ILE A 233 1.50 -26.94 1.95
N LEU A 234 2.69 -26.71 1.37
CA LEU A 234 3.63 -27.78 1.03
C LEU A 234 4.13 -28.54 2.27
N ILE A 235 4.28 -27.85 3.41
CA ILE A 235 4.78 -28.47 4.65
C ILE A 235 3.63 -29.07 5.48
N PHE A 236 2.56 -28.31 5.70
CA PHE A 236 1.49 -28.62 6.66
C PHE A 236 0.12 -28.90 6.03
N GLY A 237 0.00 -28.79 4.69
CA GLY A 237 -1.23 -29.12 3.97
C GLY A 237 -1.55 -30.61 4.07
N ARG A 238 -2.71 -31.02 3.56
CA ARG A 238 -3.21 -32.40 3.69
C ARG A 238 -2.22 -33.46 3.19
N ASN A 239 -1.50 -33.16 2.11
CA ASN A 239 -0.42 -33.99 1.56
C ASN A 239 0.97 -33.37 1.83
N GLY A 240 1.11 -32.57 2.89
CA GLY A 240 2.35 -31.91 3.23
C GLY A 240 3.32 -32.85 3.95
N THR A 241 4.61 -32.50 3.89
CA THR A 241 5.71 -33.31 4.45
C THR A 241 5.52 -33.66 5.93
N ILE A 242 4.95 -32.74 6.74
CA ILE A 242 4.70 -33.00 8.16
C ILE A 242 3.53 -33.96 8.35
N ASN A 243 2.47 -33.86 7.53
CA ASN A 243 1.36 -34.83 7.59
C ASN A 243 1.82 -36.23 7.18
N ASP A 244 2.66 -36.34 6.15
CA ASP A 244 3.23 -37.62 5.74
C ASP A 244 4.17 -38.20 6.81
N GLY A 245 5.00 -37.36 7.42
CA GLY A 245 5.86 -37.77 8.54
C GLY A 245 5.06 -38.23 9.76
N LEU A 246 4.02 -37.50 10.16
CA LEU A 246 3.15 -37.88 11.27
C LEU A 246 2.36 -39.16 10.97
N LEU A 247 1.91 -39.35 9.73
CA LEU A 247 1.26 -40.59 9.30
C LEU A 247 2.25 -41.77 9.33
N PHE A 248 3.49 -41.56 8.88
CA PHE A 248 4.54 -42.58 8.95
C PHE A 248 4.87 -42.98 10.40
N LEU A 249 4.83 -42.04 11.34
CA LEU A 249 5.13 -42.31 12.75
C LEU A 249 3.93 -42.88 13.52
N PHE A 250 2.73 -42.32 13.32
CA PHE A 250 1.55 -42.51 14.19
C PHE A 250 0.25 -42.85 13.44
N GLY A 251 0.30 -43.03 12.11
CA GLY A 251 -0.83 -43.45 11.30
C GLY A 251 -1.11 -44.94 11.37
N ASN A 252 -2.08 -45.40 10.58
CA ASN A 252 -2.34 -46.84 10.42
C ASN A 252 -1.07 -47.50 9.86
N ASP A 253 -0.57 -48.54 10.54
CA ASP A 253 0.72 -49.19 10.26
C ASP A 253 1.95 -48.26 10.37
N GLY A 254 1.84 -47.18 11.16
CA GLY A 254 2.96 -46.30 11.46
C GLY A 254 4.01 -46.95 12.37
N LEU A 255 5.23 -46.41 12.38
CA LEU A 255 6.38 -46.96 13.11
C LEU A 255 6.11 -47.20 14.61
N PHE A 256 5.26 -46.36 15.23
CA PHE A 256 4.91 -46.45 16.66
C PHE A 256 3.54 -47.08 16.92
N ILE A 257 2.85 -47.58 15.89
CA ILE A 257 1.54 -48.24 16.00
C ILE A 257 1.72 -49.72 15.66
N CYS A 258 1.27 -50.62 16.53
CA CYS A 258 1.31 -52.06 16.24
C CYS A 258 0.49 -52.38 14.98
N GLN A 259 1.02 -53.24 14.10
CA GLN A 259 0.33 -53.67 12.88
C GLN A 259 -1.07 -54.18 13.19
N GLY A 260 -2.07 -53.66 12.46
CA GLY A 260 -3.48 -54.00 12.65
C GLY A 260 -4.26 -53.12 13.63
N ASN A 261 -3.63 -52.16 14.32
CA ASN A 261 -4.32 -51.16 15.12
C ASN A 261 -4.57 -49.87 14.33
N GLU A 262 -5.70 -49.21 14.59
CA GLU A 262 -5.96 -47.88 14.07
C GLU A 262 -4.95 -46.88 14.67
N GLY A 263 -4.29 -46.13 13.80
CA GLY A 263 -3.35 -45.09 14.18
C GLY A 263 -4.05 -43.89 14.82
N TRP A 264 -3.32 -43.18 15.68
CA TRP A 264 -3.86 -42.00 16.38
C TRP A 264 -3.86 -40.74 15.51
N PHE A 265 -3.23 -40.79 14.34
CA PHE A 265 -3.13 -39.66 13.43
C PHE A 265 -3.71 -39.96 12.04
N HIS A 266 -4.57 -39.06 11.57
CA HIS A 266 -5.09 -39.05 10.21
C HIS A 266 -4.76 -37.72 9.52
N ARG A 267 -4.55 -37.78 8.20
CA ARG A 267 -4.30 -36.59 7.38
C ARG A 267 -5.42 -35.57 7.58
N SER A 268 -5.03 -34.36 7.97
CA SER A 268 -5.98 -33.28 8.26
C SER A 268 -5.51 -31.96 7.65
N SER A 269 -6.49 -31.09 7.37
CA SER A 269 -6.29 -29.79 6.74
C SER A 269 -6.15 -28.66 7.76
N TYR A 270 -5.50 -28.92 8.91
CA TYR A 270 -5.46 -27.97 10.04
C TYR A 270 -4.74 -26.66 9.74
N ILE A 271 -3.91 -26.62 8.68
CA ILE A 271 -3.24 -25.38 8.28
C ILE A 271 -4.23 -24.38 7.70
N TYR A 272 -5.36 -24.81 7.14
CA TYR A 272 -6.37 -23.88 6.63
C TYR A 272 -7.19 -23.29 7.79
N GLY A 273 -7.67 -22.06 7.61
CA GLY A 273 -8.38 -21.33 8.64
C GLY A 273 -7.49 -20.34 9.39
N PHE A 274 -7.92 -20.01 10.62
CA PHE A 274 -7.24 -19.02 11.45
C PHE A 274 -5.73 -19.28 11.61
N TRP A 275 -5.34 -20.53 11.88
CA TRP A 275 -3.96 -20.85 12.26
C TRP A 275 -2.96 -20.70 11.12
N GLY A 276 -3.28 -21.11 9.89
CA GLY A 276 -2.39 -20.88 8.75
C GLY A 276 -2.30 -19.42 8.40
N VAL A 277 -3.43 -18.70 8.37
CA VAL A 277 -3.42 -17.26 8.07
C VAL A 277 -2.61 -16.51 9.14
N PHE A 278 -2.84 -16.82 10.42
CA PHE A 278 -2.09 -16.27 11.55
C PHE A 278 -0.59 -16.53 11.41
N LEU A 279 -0.19 -17.78 11.13
CA LEU A 279 1.21 -18.16 11.00
C LEU A 279 1.88 -17.46 9.80
N SER A 280 1.20 -17.46 8.65
CA SER A 280 1.69 -16.82 7.42
C SER A 280 1.85 -15.32 7.57
N GLN A 281 0.86 -14.64 8.17
CA GLN A 281 0.95 -13.20 8.44
C GLN A 281 1.99 -12.89 9.51
N THR A 282 2.11 -13.73 10.54
CA THR A 282 3.14 -13.55 11.57
C THR A 282 4.54 -13.57 10.94
N LEU A 283 4.81 -14.52 10.03
CA LEU A 283 6.04 -14.57 9.24
C LEU A 283 6.21 -13.32 8.36
N SER A 284 5.16 -12.94 7.64
CA SER A 284 5.17 -11.80 6.71
C SER A 284 5.45 -10.46 7.40
N PHE A 285 4.93 -10.25 8.61
CA PHE A 285 4.96 -8.94 9.30
C PHE A 285 5.97 -8.83 10.45
N THR A 286 6.59 -9.93 10.87
CA THR A 286 7.75 -9.91 11.79
C THR A 286 8.91 -9.02 11.28
N PRO A 287 9.30 -9.04 9.99
CA PRO A 287 10.36 -8.17 9.46
C PRO A 287 10.12 -6.68 9.73
N ILE A 288 8.88 -6.22 9.54
CA ILE A 288 8.50 -4.82 9.72
C ILE A 288 8.67 -4.43 11.20
N CYS A 289 8.23 -5.30 12.12
CA CYS A 289 8.40 -5.09 13.56
C CYS A 289 9.89 -5.10 13.96
N PHE A 290 10.66 -6.03 13.41
CA PHE A 290 12.11 -6.11 13.64
C PHE A 290 12.82 -4.84 13.18
N MET A 291 12.55 -4.33 11.97
CA MET A 291 13.20 -3.12 11.45
C MET A 291 12.92 -1.89 12.31
N LEU A 292 11.71 -1.78 12.87
CA LEU A 292 11.37 -0.69 13.81
C LEU A 292 12.10 -0.85 15.15
N LEU A 293 12.12 -2.07 15.70
CA LEU A 293 12.65 -2.33 17.03
C LEU A 293 14.17 -2.40 17.08
N VAL A 294 14.84 -2.88 16.03
CA VAL A 294 16.31 -3.00 15.98
C VAL A 294 16.97 -1.62 16.06
N GLY A 295 16.37 -0.61 15.43
CA GLY A 295 16.82 0.78 15.52
C GLY A 295 16.72 1.30 16.96
N MET A 296 15.56 1.09 17.61
CA MET A 296 15.31 1.52 18.99
C MET A 296 16.22 0.81 20.00
N VAL A 297 16.39 -0.52 19.88
CA VAL A 297 17.27 -1.30 20.79
C VAL A 297 18.72 -0.84 20.66
N SER A 298 19.16 -0.49 19.44
CA SER A 298 20.53 -0.05 19.17
C SER A 298 20.84 1.37 19.66
N THR A 299 19.82 2.23 19.85
CA THR A 299 19.99 3.65 20.20
C THR A 299 19.73 3.97 21.68
N ILE A 300 19.40 2.98 22.50
CA ILE A 300 19.34 3.15 23.96
C ILE A 300 20.75 3.47 24.45
N ASN A 301 20.91 4.56 25.20
CA ASN A 301 22.20 4.94 25.77
C ASN A 301 22.63 3.94 26.86
N PRO A 302 23.76 3.21 26.70
CA PRO A 302 24.25 2.26 27.70
C PRO A 302 24.46 2.89 29.09
N ALA A 303 24.78 4.19 29.16
CA ALA A 303 25.01 4.89 30.42
C ALA A 303 23.78 4.87 31.37
N LEU A 304 22.56 4.78 30.82
CA LEU A 304 21.34 4.65 31.63
C LEU A 304 21.28 3.29 32.35
N GLU A 305 21.76 2.23 31.69
CA GLU A 305 21.85 0.88 32.27
C GLU A 305 23.04 0.78 33.24
N GLU A 306 24.17 1.42 32.94
CA GLU A 306 25.31 1.51 33.86
C GLU A 306 24.96 2.29 35.14
N ALA A 307 24.13 3.33 35.06
CA ALA A 307 23.65 4.07 36.21
C ALA A 307 22.75 3.21 37.11
N SER A 308 21.87 2.37 36.55
CA SER A 308 21.05 1.47 37.37
C SER A 308 21.91 0.40 38.06
N VAL A 309 22.89 -0.17 37.36
CA VAL A 309 23.84 -1.13 37.96
C VAL A 309 24.69 -0.45 39.05
N THR A 310 25.11 0.81 38.86
CA THR A 310 25.80 1.61 39.90
C THR A 310 24.95 1.77 41.17
N MET A 311 23.62 1.86 41.02
CA MET A 311 22.66 1.83 42.13
C MET A 311 22.36 0.41 42.66
N ARG A 312 23.18 -0.58 42.30
CA ARG A 312 23.05 -2.01 42.67
C ARG A 312 21.79 -2.69 42.14
N ALA A 313 21.22 -2.20 41.05
CA ALA A 313 20.13 -2.91 40.37
C ALA A 313 20.66 -4.19 39.69
N SER A 314 19.92 -5.28 39.85
CA SER A 314 20.14 -6.53 39.09
C SER A 314 19.79 -6.35 37.60
N ASP A 315 20.28 -7.24 36.73
CA ASP A 315 19.95 -7.25 35.29
C ASP A 315 18.44 -7.20 35.03
N ALA A 316 17.65 -7.90 35.86
CA ALA A 316 16.19 -7.88 35.80
C ALA A 316 15.63 -6.50 36.12
N GLN A 317 16.08 -5.86 37.19
CA GLN A 317 15.66 -4.51 37.55
C GLN A 317 16.06 -3.51 36.48
N THR A 318 17.30 -3.57 35.96
CA THR A 318 17.76 -2.73 34.86
C THR A 318 16.89 -2.90 33.62
N PHE A 319 16.61 -4.14 33.21
CA PHE A 319 15.77 -4.40 32.04
C PHE A 319 14.33 -3.91 32.23
N TYR A 320 13.67 -4.22 33.34
CA TYR A 320 12.25 -3.89 33.52
C TYR A 320 12.00 -2.41 33.89
N ASN A 321 12.96 -1.74 34.53
CA ASN A 321 12.81 -0.35 34.98
C ASN A 321 13.49 0.67 34.08
N VAL A 322 14.49 0.27 33.29
CA VAL A 322 15.22 1.17 32.37
C VAL A 322 14.99 0.78 30.92
N THR A 323 15.45 -0.41 30.50
CA THR A 323 15.47 -0.79 29.08
C THR A 323 14.07 -0.95 28.49
N LEU A 324 13.19 -1.73 29.13
CA LEU A 324 11.84 -2.03 28.63
C LEU A 324 10.96 -0.77 28.57
N PRO A 325 10.90 0.12 29.60
CA PRO A 325 10.16 1.37 29.52
C PRO A 325 10.62 2.27 28.37
N LEU A 326 11.92 2.31 28.06
CA LEU A 326 12.46 3.02 26.90
C LEU A 326 12.07 2.36 25.57
N LEU A 327 11.88 1.03 25.55
CA LEU A 327 11.42 0.30 24.37
C LEU A 327 9.89 0.34 24.15
N ARG A 328 9.08 0.51 25.20
CA ARG A 328 7.61 0.53 25.14
C ARG A 328 7.02 1.38 24.01
N PRO A 329 7.44 2.64 23.74
CA PRO A 329 6.91 3.41 22.62
C PRO A 329 7.21 2.77 21.26
N GLY A 330 8.40 2.18 21.09
CA GLY A 330 8.78 1.44 19.90
C GLY A 330 7.98 0.15 19.73
N ILE A 331 7.75 -0.58 20.82
CA ILE A 331 6.93 -1.81 20.86
C ILE A 331 5.48 -1.49 20.49
N ALA A 332 4.89 -0.45 21.08
CA ALA A 332 3.53 -0.02 20.76
C ALA A 332 3.41 0.40 19.29
N ASN A 333 4.41 1.11 18.75
CA ASN A 333 4.45 1.51 17.35
C ASN A 333 4.54 0.29 16.41
N ALA A 334 5.41 -0.67 16.70
CA ALA A 334 5.53 -1.90 15.94
C ALA A 334 4.24 -2.74 15.96
N TYR A 335 3.62 -2.87 17.15
CA TYR A 335 2.34 -3.56 17.33
C TYR A 335 1.23 -2.95 16.48
N LEU A 336 1.02 -1.64 16.59
CA LEU A 336 -0.05 -0.97 15.84
C LEU A 336 0.18 -1.04 14.33
N LEU A 337 1.44 -0.95 13.88
CA LEU A 337 1.75 -1.11 12.46
C LEU A 337 1.45 -2.54 11.97
N ALA A 338 1.80 -3.57 12.74
CA ALA A 338 1.49 -4.95 12.39
C ALA A 338 -0.02 -5.24 12.37
N VAL A 339 -0.79 -4.66 13.29
CA VAL A 339 -2.27 -4.74 13.29
C VAL A 339 -2.84 -4.13 12.01
N ILE A 340 -2.39 -2.93 11.63
CA ILE A 340 -2.84 -2.25 10.40
C ILE A 340 -2.48 -3.07 9.16
N SER A 341 -1.26 -3.61 9.11
CA SER A 341 -0.80 -4.47 8.01
C SER A 341 -1.61 -5.76 7.89
N SER A 342 -1.95 -6.40 9.02
CA SER A 342 -2.77 -7.62 9.04
C SER A 342 -4.20 -7.37 8.59
N LEU A 343 -4.84 -6.27 9.04
CA LEU A 343 -6.18 -5.88 8.57
C LEU A 343 -6.21 -5.64 7.06
N ALA A 344 -5.13 -5.11 6.50
CA ALA A 344 -5.03 -4.80 5.08
C ALA A 344 -4.58 -5.98 4.21
N ASP A 345 -4.20 -7.09 4.81
CA ASP A 345 -3.67 -8.23 4.07
C ASP A 345 -4.78 -9.05 3.42
N PHE A 346 -4.60 -9.28 2.11
CA PHE A 346 -5.50 -10.07 1.29
C PHE A 346 -4.88 -11.41 0.89
N GLY A 347 -3.56 -11.44 0.65
CA GLY A 347 -2.90 -12.57 0.03
C GLY A 347 -2.91 -13.83 0.90
N ASN A 348 -2.52 -13.71 2.18
CA ASN A 348 -2.49 -14.88 3.06
C ASN A 348 -3.89 -15.46 3.32
N PRO A 349 -4.91 -14.65 3.69
CA PRO A 349 -6.26 -15.16 3.88
C PRO A 349 -6.86 -15.77 2.60
N MET A 350 -6.53 -15.23 1.42
CA MET A 350 -7.04 -15.79 0.15
C MET A 350 -6.53 -17.23 -0.09
N VAL A 351 -5.29 -17.53 0.29
CA VAL A 351 -4.67 -18.85 0.05
C VAL A 351 -4.93 -19.83 1.19
N LEU A 352 -4.87 -19.37 2.44
CA LEU A 352 -4.94 -20.22 3.64
C LEU A 352 -6.25 -20.10 4.41
N GLY A 353 -7.16 -19.21 4.00
CA GLY A 353 -8.38 -18.89 4.76
C GLY A 353 -9.31 -20.08 4.94
N GLY A 354 -9.52 -20.92 3.91
CA GLY A 354 -10.56 -21.95 3.97
C GLY A 354 -11.90 -21.32 4.34
N ASP A 355 -12.54 -21.80 5.41
CA ASP A 355 -13.80 -21.24 5.96
C ASP A 355 -13.60 -20.03 6.89
N TYR A 356 -12.38 -19.48 6.97
CA TYR A 356 -12.06 -18.32 7.81
C TYR A 356 -12.08 -17.03 7.01
N ASP A 357 -13.25 -16.41 6.97
CA ASP A 357 -13.46 -15.18 6.22
C ASP A 357 -12.92 -13.96 6.97
N VAL A 358 -12.24 -13.07 6.25
CA VAL A 358 -11.79 -11.76 6.73
C VAL A 358 -12.30 -10.66 5.80
N LEU A 359 -12.32 -9.42 6.28
CA LEU A 359 -12.90 -8.29 5.55
C LEU A 359 -12.23 -8.12 4.19
N ALA A 360 -10.90 -8.25 4.12
CA ALA A 360 -10.15 -8.08 2.89
C ALA A 360 -10.58 -9.06 1.76
N THR A 361 -10.82 -10.34 2.09
CA THR A 361 -11.24 -11.34 1.10
C THR A 361 -12.72 -11.23 0.76
N GLU A 362 -13.59 -10.97 1.75
CA GLU A 362 -15.02 -10.73 1.50
C GLU A 362 -15.28 -9.52 0.60
N ILE A 363 -14.49 -8.46 0.80
CA ILE A 363 -14.47 -7.27 -0.04
C ILE A 363 -14.17 -7.64 -1.51
N TYR A 364 -13.19 -8.49 -1.75
CA TYR A 364 -12.83 -8.96 -3.09
C TYR A 364 -13.92 -9.86 -3.71
N PHE A 365 -14.40 -10.86 -2.96
CA PHE A 365 -15.41 -11.80 -3.48
C PHE A 365 -16.78 -11.17 -3.71
N SER A 366 -17.11 -10.09 -2.99
CA SER A 366 -18.32 -9.31 -3.26
C SER A 366 -18.35 -8.73 -4.68
N ILE A 367 -17.18 -8.50 -5.29
CA ILE A 367 -17.06 -7.98 -6.66
C ILE A 367 -16.77 -9.11 -7.65
N VAL A 368 -15.71 -9.89 -7.42
CA VAL A 368 -15.18 -10.85 -8.41
C VAL A 368 -15.91 -12.18 -8.41
N GLY A 369 -16.59 -12.55 -7.32
CA GLY A 369 -17.24 -13.86 -7.18
C GLY A 369 -18.33 -14.13 -8.22
N ALA A 370 -19.52 -13.55 -8.02
CA ALA A 370 -20.68 -13.78 -8.92
C ALA A 370 -21.76 -12.69 -8.93
N GLN A 371 -21.67 -11.65 -8.08
CA GLN A 371 -22.78 -10.71 -7.85
C GLN A 371 -22.50 -9.25 -8.20
N LEU A 372 -21.25 -8.87 -8.53
CA LEU A 372 -20.86 -7.46 -8.75
C LEU A 372 -21.49 -6.52 -7.70
N ASP A 373 -21.55 -6.96 -6.44
CA ASP A 373 -22.28 -6.25 -5.38
C ASP A 373 -21.40 -5.12 -4.83
N TYR A 374 -21.35 -4.04 -5.60
CA TYR A 374 -20.61 -2.84 -5.28
C TYR A 374 -21.08 -2.19 -3.97
N ALA A 375 -22.36 -2.34 -3.60
CA ALA A 375 -22.90 -1.77 -2.38
C ALA A 375 -22.39 -2.52 -1.13
N ARG A 376 -22.41 -3.86 -1.16
CA ARG A 376 -21.81 -4.69 -0.09
C ARG A 376 -20.31 -4.48 -0.01
N ALA A 377 -19.60 -4.50 -1.15
CA ALA A 377 -18.16 -4.30 -1.19
C ALA A 377 -17.76 -2.92 -0.63
N SER A 378 -18.50 -1.87 -0.97
CA SER A 378 -18.29 -0.52 -0.43
C SER A 378 -18.59 -0.46 1.07
N THR A 379 -19.65 -1.13 1.54
CA THR A 379 -19.99 -1.21 2.97
C THR A 379 -18.86 -1.84 3.79
N LEU A 380 -18.38 -3.01 3.35
CA LEU A 380 -17.25 -3.69 3.97
C LEU A 380 -15.95 -2.88 3.86
N GLY A 381 -15.76 -2.18 2.74
CA GLY A 381 -14.64 -1.27 2.52
C GLY A 381 -14.61 -0.09 3.49
N ILE A 382 -15.77 0.54 3.76
CA ILE A 382 -15.88 1.62 4.76
C ILE A 382 -15.59 1.08 6.17
N LEU A 383 -16.09 -0.11 6.51
CA LEU A 383 -15.78 -0.73 7.80
C LEU A 383 -14.27 -0.91 7.96
N LEU A 384 -13.65 -1.56 6.99
CA LEU A 384 -12.22 -1.85 7.02
C LEU A 384 -11.39 -0.55 7.06
N LEU A 385 -11.76 0.46 6.25
CA LEU A 385 -11.14 1.79 6.28
C LEU A 385 -11.28 2.45 7.66
N SER A 386 -12.47 2.38 8.27
CA SER A 386 -12.74 2.99 9.58
C SER A 386 -11.88 2.37 10.68
N PHE A 387 -11.75 1.04 10.72
CA PHE A 387 -10.89 0.34 11.68
C PHE A 387 -9.41 0.63 11.44
N SER A 388 -8.96 0.63 10.19
CA SER A 388 -7.58 0.98 9.84
C SER A 388 -7.24 2.41 10.26
N LEU A 389 -8.13 3.37 9.96
CA LEU A 389 -7.95 4.77 10.33
C LEU A 389 -8.00 4.97 11.84
N LEU A 390 -8.87 4.25 12.56
CA LEU A 390 -8.91 4.28 14.02
C LEU A 390 -7.60 3.77 14.63
N ALA A 391 -7.11 2.61 14.19
CA ALA A 391 -5.82 2.07 14.64
C ALA A 391 -4.67 3.04 14.37
N PHE A 392 -4.66 3.67 13.20
CA PHE A 392 -3.68 4.68 12.83
C PHE A 392 -3.78 5.96 13.68
N ILE A 393 -4.99 6.44 13.97
CA ILE A 393 -5.20 7.61 14.85
C ILE A 393 -4.73 7.30 16.27
N ILE A 394 -5.02 6.11 16.79
CA ILE A 394 -4.54 5.64 18.10
C ILE A 394 -3.01 5.65 18.12
N GLN A 395 -2.38 5.08 17.08
CA GLN A 395 -0.92 5.08 16.91
C GLN A 395 -0.36 6.50 16.97
N ARG A 396 -0.92 7.43 16.18
CA ARG A 396 -0.45 8.81 16.13
C ARG A 396 -0.61 9.54 17.46
N LYS A 397 -1.75 9.40 18.14
CA LYS A 397 -2.02 10.06 19.42
C LYS A 397 -1.17 9.50 20.57
N TRP A 398 -0.94 8.20 20.58
CA TRP A 398 -0.16 7.54 21.63
C TRP A 398 1.34 7.89 21.53
N ILE A 399 1.87 8.00 20.31
CA ILE A 399 3.30 8.33 20.08
C ILE A 399 3.56 9.84 20.26
N GLY A 400 2.63 10.70 19.84
CA GLY A 400 2.87 12.13 19.62
C GLY A 400 3.07 13.05 20.83
N LYS A 401 3.41 12.55 22.04
CA LYS A 401 3.51 13.41 23.24
C LYS A 401 4.70 13.18 24.16
N LYS A 402 5.61 12.24 23.88
CA LYS A 402 6.77 11.98 24.76
C LYS A 402 8.05 11.97 23.95
N SER A 403 8.88 12.97 24.19
CA SER A 403 10.24 13.06 23.67
C SER A 403 11.10 12.03 24.40
N TYR A 404 11.30 10.86 23.80
CA TYR A 404 12.21 9.82 24.30
C TYR A 404 13.60 10.01 23.68
N VAL A 405 14.15 11.22 23.77
CA VAL A 405 15.50 11.51 23.26
C VAL A 405 16.49 10.65 24.03
N THR A 406 16.91 9.53 23.44
CA THR A 406 17.94 8.65 24.00
C THR A 406 19.33 9.00 23.49
N VAL A 407 19.41 9.63 22.31
CA VAL A 407 20.67 10.09 21.70
C VAL A 407 20.82 11.58 21.94
N THR A 408 21.61 11.94 22.93
CA THR A 408 22.03 13.33 23.17
C THR A 408 23.29 13.65 22.35
N GLY A 409 23.61 14.92 22.12
CA GLY A 409 24.86 15.34 21.47
C GLY A 409 26.15 14.98 22.23
N LYS A 410 26.05 14.37 23.42
CA LYS A 410 27.17 13.79 24.16
C LYS A 410 27.33 12.33 23.77
N GLY A 411 28.58 11.91 23.51
CA GLY A 411 28.90 10.56 23.06
C GLY A 411 28.28 9.47 23.94
N SER A 412 27.62 8.52 23.29
CA SER A 412 27.11 7.29 23.88
C SER A 412 28.27 6.30 24.05
N GLY A 413 29.18 6.56 24.98
CA GLY A 413 30.20 5.58 25.39
C GLY A 413 29.62 4.62 26.42
N GLY A 414 29.93 3.32 26.30
CA GLY A 414 29.53 2.30 27.27
C GLY A 414 29.24 0.93 26.65
N TYR A 415 29.16 -0.10 27.49
CA TYR A 415 28.76 -1.44 27.07
C TYR A 415 27.33 -1.72 27.53
N PHE A 416 26.52 -2.32 26.65
CA PHE A 416 25.18 -2.75 27.04
C PHE A 416 25.27 -3.73 28.21
N GLN A 417 24.41 -3.52 29.21
CA GLN A 417 24.34 -4.44 30.34
C GLN A 417 23.73 -5.78 29.89
N PRO A 418 24.15 -6.90 30.51
CA PRO A 418 23.62 -8.20 30.17
C PRO A 418 22.10 -8.24 30.37
N LEU A 419 21.41 -8.89 29.43
CA LEU A 419 19.98 -9.12 29.57
C LEU A 419 19.70 -10.19 30.64
N PRO A 420 18.55 -10.12 31.34
CA PRO A 420 18.14 -11.15 32.29
C PRO A 420 18.19 -12.54 31.66
N ALA A 421 18.62 -13.54 32.42
CA ALA A 421 18.85 -14.89 31.90
C ALA A 421 17.61 -15.48 31.19
N LEU A 422 16.41 -15.23 31.72
CA LEU A 422 15.15 -15.68 31.12
C LEU A 422 14.90 -15.00 29.76
N VAL A 423 15.01 -13.68 29.68
CA VAL A 423 14.84 -12.90 28.44
C VAL A 423 15.85 -13.36 27.40
N ARG A 424 17.13 -13.52 27.80
CA ARG A 424 18.18 -14.02 26.92
C ARG A 424 17.87 -15.41 26.37
N ARG A 425 17.44 -16.35 27.22
CA ARG A 425 17.10 -17.73 26.81
C ARG A 425 15.90 -17.75 25.87
N ILE A 426 14.81 -17.06 26.23
CA ILE A 426 13.60 -16.98 25.40
C ILE A 426 13.91 -16.34 24.05
N SER A 427 14.53 -15.15 24.03
CA SER A 427 14.85 -14.47 22.78
C SER A 427 15.78 -15.30 21.90
N SER A 428 16.75 -16.02 22.49
CA SER A 428 17.64 -16.90 21.73
C SER A 428 16.91 -18.13 21.17
N ALA A 429 16.16 -18.84 22.00
CA ALA A 429 15.43 -20.04 21.60
C ALA A 429 14.41 -19.71 20.50
N VAL A 430 13.56 -18.72 20.74
CA VAL A 430 12.53 -18.27 19.79
C VAL A 430 13.18 -17.83 18.47
N THR A 431 14.23 -17.00 18.52
CA THR A 431 14.90 -16.53 17.30
C THR A 431 15.52 -17.68 16.51
N LEU A 432 16.25 -18.58 17.16
CA LEU A 432 16.91 -19.70 16.49
C LEU A 432 15.90 -20.69 15.91
N SER A 433 14.85 -21.04 16.67
CA SER A 433 13.76 -21.88 16.16
C SER A 433 13.05 -21.24 14.98
N TRP A 434 12.80 -19.93 15.04
CA TRP A 434 12.16 -19.19 13.94
C TRP A 434 13.05 -19.11 12.70
N MET A 435 14.36 -18.89 12.87
CA MET A 435 15.32 -18.92 11.77
C MET A 435 15.36 -20.29 11.10
N LEU A 436 15.40 -21.37 11.88
CA LEU A 436 15.35 -22.73 11.35
C LEU A 436 14.04 -22.98 10.60
N PHE A 437 12.91 -22.60 11.19
CA PHE A 437 11.61 -22.73 10.55
C PHE A 437 11.51 -21.96 9.23
N THR A 438 12.01 -20.72 9.21
CA THR A 438 12.10 -19.90 8.01
C THR A 438 13.00 -20.57 6.97
N ALA A 439 14.15 -21.11 7.36
CA ALA A 439 15.04 -21.84 6.46
C ALA A 439 14.35 -23.06 5.81
N ILE A 440 13.60 -23.83 6.60
CA ILE A 440 12.82 -24.98 6.11
C ILE A 440 11.73 -24.52 5.12
N LEU A 441 11.01 -23.44 5.45
CA LEU A 441 9.98 -22.86 4.58
C LEU A 441 10.52 -22.46 3.21
N TYR A 442 11.63 -21.72 3.17
CA TYR A 442 12.23 -21.33 1.89
C TYR A 442 12.91 -22.49 1.17
N GLY A 443 13.47 -23.44 1.93
CA GLY A 443 13.97 -24.70 1.40
C GLY A 443 12.87 -25.50 0.69
N SER A 444 11.67 -25.60 1.27
CA SER A 444 10.56 -26.33 0.66
C SER A 444 10.05 -25.68 -0.63
N ILE A 445 10.07 -24.34 -0.73
CA ILE A 445 9.72 -23.66 -2.00
C ILE A 445 10.74 -24.03 -3.08
N LEU A 446 12.03 -23.89 -2.74
CA LEU A 446 13.12 -24.14 -3.68
C LEU A 446 13.05 -25.58 -4.18
N LEU A 447 12.98 -26.55 -3.26
CA LEU A 447 12.90 -27.97 -3.59
C LEU A 447 11.58 -28.34 -4.29
N GLY A 448 10.48 -27.69 -3.93
CA GLY A 448 9.18 -27.82 -4.58
C GLY A 448 9.21 -27.53 -6.07
N GLY A 449 10.04 -26.58 -6.50
CA GLY A 449 10.23 -26.27 -7.92
C GLY A 449 10.98 -27.34 -8.71
N PHE A 450 11.61 -28.32 -8.05
CA PHE A 450 12.39 -29.38 -8.69
C PHE A 450 11.73 -30.76 -8.61
N VAL A 451 10.49 -30.88 -8.13
CA VAL A 451 9.78 -32.17 -8.04
C VAL A 451 8.47 -32.13 -8.83
N VAL A 452 8.05 -33.28 -9.35
CA VAL A 452 6.83 -33.40 -10.17
C VAL A 452 5.60 -32.92 -9.41
N ASN A 453 5.35 -33.48 -8.22
CA ASN A 453 4.22 -33.10 -7.39
C ASN A 453 4.55 -33.30 -5.91
N TRP A 454 4.88 -32.22 -5.22
CA TRP A 454 5.23 -32.28 -3.80
C TRP A 454 4.12 -32.92 -2.96
N GLY A 455 4.47 -33.92 -2.14
CA GLY A 455 3.51 -34.68 -1.34
C GLY A 455 2.89 -35.89 -2.03
N ALA A 456 3.15 -36.10 -3.32
CA ALA A 456 2.67 -37.26 -4.07
C ALA A 456 3.78 -37.95 -4.87
N ASP A 457 4.56 -37.18 -5.63
CA ASP A 457 5.66 -37.64 -6.46
C ASP A 457 6.86 -36.69 -6.33
N TYR A 458 7.88 -37.14 -5.60
CA TYR A 458 9.13 -36.41 -5.36
C TYR A 458 10.18 -36.65 -6.46
N THR A 459 9.82 -37.23 -7.61
CA THR A 459 10.74 -37.43 -8.73
C THR A 459 11.30 -36.08 -9.20
N PRO A 460 12.64 -35.93 -9.31
CA PRO A 460 13.23 -34.69 -9.79
C PRO A 460 12.80 -34.35 -11.21
N THR A 461 12.42 -33.10 -11.47
CA THR A 461 12.00 -32.62 -12.78
C THR A 461 12.39 -31.16 -13.02
N LEU A 462 12.54 -30.79 -14.29
CA LEU A 462 12.69 -29.40 -14.75
C LEU A 462 11.48 -28.93 -15.58
N ALA A 463 10.42 -29.75 -15.66
CA ALA A 463 9.24 -29.47 -16.48
C ALA A 463 8.57 -28.14 -16.11
N HIS A 464 8.52 -27.78 -14.82
CA HIS A 464 7.98 -26.50 -14.36
C HIS A 464 8.73 -25.31 -14.98
N TYR A 465 10.05 -25.37 -15.08
CA TYR A 465 10.86 -24.30 -15.66
C TYR A 465 10.73 -24.26 -17.18
N GLU A 466 10.64 -25.42 -17.84
CA GLU A 466 10.37 -25.50 -19.28
C GLU A 466 9.00 -24.89 -19.62
N GLU A 467 7.97 -25.22 -18.85
CA GLU A 467 6.63 -24.65 -19.03
C GLU A 467 6.60 -23.13 -18.80
N LEU A 468 7.32 -22.64 -17.78
CA LEU A 468 7.38 -21.22 -17.46
C LEU A 468 8.22 -20.40 -18.44
N TRP A 469 9.35 -20.93 -18.93
CA TRP A 469 10.35 -20.12 -19.63
C TRP A 469 10.66 -20.54 -21.08
N ALA A 470 10.37 -21.78 -21.47
CA ALA A 470 10.76 -22.32 -22.78
C ALA A 470 9.68 -22.24 -23.87
N ARG A 471 8.44 -21.86 -23.52
CA ARG A 471 7.31 -21.74 -24.48
C ARG A 471 7.26 -20.42 -25.28
N GLY A 472 8.40 -19.76 -25.44
CA GLY A 472 8.49 -18.43 -26.06
C GLY A 472 8.07 -17.30 -25.12
N THR A 473 8.09 -16.06 -25.62
CA THR A 473 7.85 -14.85 -24.80
C THR A 473 6.39 -14.53 -24.57
N ASP A 474 5.49 -15.10 -25.37
CA ASP A 474 4.04 -14.80 -25.34
C ASP A 474 3.27 -15.73 -24.38
N TYR A 475 3.90 -16.82 -23.95
CA TYR A 475 3.32 -17.84 -23.07
C TYR A 475 4.20 -18.07 -21.83
N GLY A 476 3.65 -18.73 -20.81
CA GLY A 476 4.37 -19.01 -19.56
C GLY A 476 4.54 -17.77 -18.68
N ALA A 477 5.72 -17.62 -18.07
CA ALA A 477 6.03 -16.56 -17.10
C ALA A 477 6.46 -15.23 -17.73
N TRP A 478 6.92 -15.24 -18.99
CA TRP A 478 7.47 -14.06 -19.65
C TRP A 478 6.51 -12.85 -19.70
N PRO A 479 5.23 -12.99 -20.10
CA PRO A 479 4.31 -11.85 -20.16
C PRO A 479 4.08 -11.20 -18.79
N SER A 480 3.85 -12.02 -17.76
CA SER A 480 3.63 -11.57 -16.38
C SER A 480 4.87 -10.91 -15.79
N TYR A 481 6.06 -11.47 -16.06
CA TYR A 481 7.34 -10.92 -15.63
C TYR A 481 7.61 -9.55 -16.27
N LEU A 482 7.49 -9.45 -17.60
CA LEU A 482 7.70 -8.20 -18.34
C LEU A 482 6.68 -7.13 -17.97
N THR A 483 5.41 -7.50 -17.76
CA THR A 483 4.36 -6.57 -17.32
C THR A 483 4.67 -6.00 -15.94
N THR A 484 5.07 -6.85 -15.00
CA THR A 484 5.48 -6.43 -13.66
C THR A 484 6.68 -5.48 -13.71
N LEU A 485 7.69 -5.82 -14.53
CA LEU A 485 8.88 -4.97 -14.72
C LEU A 485 8.52 -3.61 -15.33
N LYS A 486 7.66 -3.58 -16.36
CA LYS A 486 7.17 -2.34 -16.99
C LYS A 486 6.44 -1.46 -15.97
N PHE A 487 5.54 -2.03 -15.18
CA PHE A 487 4.77 -1.26 -14.19
C PHE A 487 5.66 -0.71 -13.09
N ALA A 488 6.63 -1.50 -12.61
CA ALA A 488 7.59 -1.04 -11.62
C ALA A 488 8.51 0.06 -12.17
N ALA A 489 9.02 -0.11 -13.40
CA ALA A 489 9.90 0.86 -14.05
C ALA A 489 9.24 2.22 -14.28
N VAL A 490 7.93 2.24 -14.57
CA VAL A 490 7.16 3.49 -14.73
C VAL A 490 6.68 4.03 -13.38
N GLY A 491 6.13 3.17 -12.51
CA GLY A 491 5.50 3.58 -11.26
C GLY A 491 6.50 4.09 -10.21
N ALA A 492 7.67 3.47 -10.06
CA ALA A 492 8.60 3.81 -9.00
C ALA A 492 9.19 5.24 -9.13
N PRO A 493 9.69 5.68 -10.32
CA PRO A 493 10.19 7.05 -10.49
C PRO A 493 9.09 8.10 -10.30
N LEU A 494 7.88 7.85 -10.82
CA LEU A 494 6.75 8.77 -10.67
C LEU A 494 6.30 8.89 -9.21
N THR A 495 6.31 7.79 -8.46
CA THR A 495 6.03 7.78 -7.02
C THR A 495 7.08 8.60 -6.26
N ALA A 496 8.37 8.41 -6.58
CA ALA A 496 9.46 9.14 -5.95
C ALA A 496 9.37 10.64 -6.25
N LEU A 497 9.13 11.00 -7.52
CA LEU A 497 8.97 12.39 -7.96
C LEU A 497 7.79 13.07 -7.24
N MET A 498 6.63 12.44 -7.23
CA MET A 498 5.44 12.96 -6.54
C MET A 498 5.70 13.11 -5.03
N GLY A 499 6.29 12.09 -4.40
CA GLY A 499 6.59 12.12 -2.98
C GLY A 499 7.60 13.20 -2.58
N LEU A 500 8.68 13.38 -3.35
CA LEU A 500 9.68 14.43 -3.14
C LEU A 500 9.08 15.82 -3.39
N MET A 501 8.28 15.99 -4.44
CA MET A 501 7.63 17.26 -4.75
C MET A 501 6.67 17.67 -3.62
N ILE A 502 5.86 16.74 -3.11
CA ILE A 502 4.98 16.99 -1.95
C ILE A 502 5.82 17.33 -0.72
N ALA A 503 6.85 16.54 -0.40
CA ALA A 503 7.72 16.80 0.75
C ALA A 503 8.38 18.19 0.69
N TYR A 504 8.86 18.59 -0.48
CA TYR A 504 9.49 19.89 -0.69
C TYR A 504 8.50 21.03 -0.48
N VAL A 505 7.34 20.96 -1.13
CA VAL A 505 6.27 21.97 -1.03
C VAL A 505 5.75 22.10 0.40
N THR A 506 5.50 20.99 1.10
CA THR A 506 4.98 21.03 2.47
C THR A 506 6.05 21.41 3.50
N THR A 507 7.33 21.10 3.28
CA THR A 507 8.39 21.47 4.23
C THR A 507 8.83 22.92 4.09
N ARG A 508 9.00 23.39 2.85
CA ARG A 508 9.62 24.70 2.56
C ARG A 508 8.63 25.85 2.49
N LYS A 509 7.40 25.62 2.01
CA LYS A 509 6.42 26.70 1.81
C LYS A 509 5.22 26.60 2.75
N ARG A 510 4.59 27.75 3.00
CA ARG A 510 3.32 27.87 3.71
C ARG A 510 2.27 28.32 2.70
N PHE A 511 1.20 27.56 2.56
CA PHE A 511 0.13 27.83 1.60
C PHE A 511 -1.22 27.35 2.14
N VAL A 512 -2.30 27.95 1.62
CA VAL A 512 -3.67 27.56 1.94
C VAL A 512 -3.93 26.17 1.36
N GLY A 513 -4.35 25.22 2.19
CA GLY A 513 -4.56 23.81 1.79
C GLY A 513 -3.41 22.85 2.14
N ARG A 514 -2.28 23.34 2.70
CA ARG A 514 -1.19 22.46 3.19
C ARG A 514 -1.68 21.35 4.11
N GLY A 515 -2.59 21.66 5.03
CA GLY A 515 -3.19 20.66 5.93
C GLY A 515 -3.97 19.57 5.20
N VAL A 516 -4.60 19.88 4.06
CA VAL A 516 -5.28 18.89 3.21
C VAL A 516 -4.25 17.96 2.56
N VAL A 517 -3.16 18.50 2.02
CA VAL A 517 -2.06 17.70 1.45
C VAL A 517 -1.47 16.74 2.50
N ASP A 518 -1.16 17.27 3.69
CA ASP A 518 -0.63 16.48 4.80
C ASP A 518 -1.64 15.39 5.25
N PHE A 519 -2.93 15.72 5.32
CA PHE A 519 -3.99 14.79 5.69
C PHE A 519 -4.24 13.72 4.62
N SER A 520 -4.27 14.07 3.34
CA SER A 520 -4.45 13.13 2.24
C SER A 520 -3.28 12.17 2.12
N ALA A 521 -2.04 12.65 2.26
CA ALA A 521 -0.86 11.79 2.33
C ALA A 521 -0.94 10.80 3.50
N MET A 522 -1.48 11.24 4.63
CA MET A 522 -1.69 10.40 5.80
C MET A 522 -2.79 9.35 5.55
N ILE A 523 -3.92 9.74 4.97
CA ILE A 523 -5.01 8.80 4.65
C ILE A 523 -4.53 7.75 3.66
N SER A 524 -3.86 8.12 2.56
CA SER A 524 -3.38 7.15 1.56
C SER A 524 -2.51 6.04 2.16
N PHE A 525 -1.74 6.36 3.21
CA PHE A 525 -0.98 5.36 3.96
C PHE A 525 -1.91 4.41 4.73
N ALA A 526 -2.94 4.94 5.39
CA ALA A 526 -3.88 4.19 6.21
C ALA A 526 -4.94 3.38 5.43
N ILE A 527 -5.32 3.79 4.20
CA ILE A 527 -6.34 3.04 3.43
C ILE A 527 -5.79 1.66 3.06
N PRO A 528 -6.48 0.55 3.38
CA PRO A 528 -6.06 -0.78 2.94
C PRO A 528 -6.05 -0.96 1.42
N GLY A 529 -5.14 -1.79 0.90
CA GLY A 529 -4.97 -1.97 -0.56
C GLY A 529 -6.24 -2.45 -1.26
N THR A 530 -7.01 -3.33 -0.61
CA THR A 530 -8.31 -3.82 -1.11
C THR A 530 -9.34 -2.69 -1.25
N VAL A 531 -9.40 -1.78 -0.26
CA VAL A 531 -10.28 -0.60 -0.29
C VAL A 531 -9.87 0.34 -1.42
N ILE A 532 -8.56 0.56 -1.62
CA ILE A 532 -8.06 1.36 -2.75
C ILE A 532 -8.49 0.72 -4.08
N GLY A 533 -8.25 -0.59 -4.25
CA GLY A 533 -8.59 -1.31 -5.48
C GLY A 533 -10.05 -1.11 -5.87
N ILE A 534 -10.96 -1.25 -4.90
CA ILE A 534 -12.39 -1.07 -5.15
C ILE A 534 -12.75 0.38 -5.39
N SER A 535 -12.22 1.31 -4.60
CA SER A 535 -12.47 2.73 -4.80
C SER A 535 -12.09 3.17 -6.22
N TYR A 536 -10.99 2.62 -6.76
CA TYR A 536 -10.51 2.90 -8.10
C TYR A 536 -11.39 2.26 -9.17
N VAL A 537 -11.77 0.99 -9.00
CA VAL A 537 -12.73 0.35 -9.92
C VAL A 537 -14.05 1.13 -9.95
N LEU A 538 -14.59 1.53 -8.80
CA LEU A 538 -15.83 2.30 -8.74
C LEU A 538 -15.69 3.70 -9.35
N ALA A 539 -14.57 4.37 -9.13
CA ALA A 539 -14.33 5.72 -9.61
C ALA A 539 -14.02 5.80 -11.11
N PHE A 540 -13.34 4.79 -11.65
CA PHE A 540 -12.75 4.85 -12.99
C PHE A 540 -13.30 3.82 -13.97
N ASN A 541 -14.41 3.17 -13.62
CA ASN A 541 -15.17 2.26 -14.50
C ASN A 541 -16.35 2.94 -15.21
N THR A 542 -16.56 4.24 -14.98
CA THR A 542 -17.64 5.00 -15.65
C THR A 542 -17.13 6.36 -16.09
N ALA A 543 -17.80 6.97 -17.07
CA ALA A 543 -17.56 8.36 -17.46
C ALA A 543 -17.64 9.30 -16.24
N PRO A 544 -16.82 10.35 -16.16
CA PRO A 544 -16.03 10.93 -17.24
C PRO A 544 -14.61 10.37 -17.39
N ILE A 545 -14.07 9.64 -16.42
CA ILE A 545 -12.69 9.11 -16.47
C ILE A 545 -12.75 7.58 -16.53
N LEU A 546 -12.78 7.03 -17.75
CA LEU A 546 -12.78 5.58 -17.96
C LEU A 546 -11.35 5.09 -18.21
N ILE A 547 -10.68 4.62 -17.16
CA ILE A 547 -9.35 4.01 -17.25
C ILE A 547 -9.31 2.58 -16.71
N ASN A 548 -10.45 2.05 -16.29
CA ASN A 548 -10.58 0.64 -15.94
C ASN A 548 -10.22 -0.25 -17.13
N GLY A 549 -9.58 -1.39 -16.89
CA GLY A 549 -9.08 -2.29 -17.93
C GLY A 549 -7.71 -1.91 -18.52
N THR A 550 -7.17 -0.73 -18.20
CA THR A 550 -5.85 -0.29 -18.72
C THR A 550 -4.74 -0.39 -17.68
N ALA A 551 -3.47 -0.42 -18.12
CA ALA A 551 -2.32 -0.35 -17.21
C ALA A 551 -2.26 0.95 -16.37
N ILE A 552 -2.88 2.03 -16.84
CA ILE A 552 -2.82 3.36 -16.24
C ILE A 552 -3.43 3.36 -14.83
N ILE A 553 -4.57 2.69 -14.64
CA ILE A 553 -5.24 2.63 -13.33
C ILE A 553 -4.36 2.00 -12.24
N ILE A 554 -3.57 0.98 -12.62
CA ILE A 554 -2.66 0.27 -11.70
C ILE A 554 -1.44 1.15 -11.38
N ILE A 555 -0.85 1.80 -12.39
CA ILE A 555 0.30 2.70 -12.21
C ILE A 555 -0.08 3.88 -11.31
N ILE A 556 -1.24 4.51 -11.54
CA ILE A 556 -1.76 5.60 -10.72
C ILE A 556 -1.98 5.12 -9.28
N SER A 557 -2.61 3.95 -9.11
CA SER A 557 -2.80 3.34 -7.79
C SER A 557 -1.47 3.15 -7.04
N PHE A 558 -0.41 2.66 -7.72
CA PHE A 558 0.92 2.55 -7.12
C PHE A 558 1.49 3.90 -6.67
N ILE A 559 1.33 4.96 -7.48
CA ILE A 559 1.81 6.30 -7.14
C ILE A 559 1.14 6.80 -5.86
N PHE A 560 -0.19 6.85 -5.82
CA PHE A 560 -0.90 7.45 -4.69
C PHE A 560 -0.93 6.56 -3.44
N LYS A 561 -0.84 5.24 -3.61
CA LYS A 561 -0.70 4.32 -2.47
C LYS A 561 0.68 4.44 -1.84
N ASN A 562 1.74 4.50 -2.63
CA ASN A 562 3.12 4.45 -2.12
C ASN A 562 3.78 5.83 -1.92
N MET A 563 3.18 6.93 -2.39
CA MET A 563 3.71 8.29 -2.18
C MET A 563 4.05 8.64 -0.71
N PRO A 564 3.34 8.16 0.33
CA PRO A 564 3.68 8.50 1.72
C PRO A 564 5.08 8.04 2.14
N VAL A 565 5.63 7.00 1.50
CA VAL A 565 7.01 6.55 1.71
C VAL A 565 7.98 7.61 1.20
N GLY A 566 7.78 8.09 -0.03
CA GLY A 566 8.57 9.18 -0.63
C GLY A 566 8.47 10.49 0.16
N ILE A 567 7.26 10.85 0.60
CA ILE A 567 7.01 12.06 1.39
C ILE A 567 7.81 12.04 2.70
N ARG A 568 7.73 10.95 3.48
CA ARG A 568 8.45 10.87 4.77
C ARG A 568 9.96 10.85 4.60
N SER A 569 10.46 10.15 3.58
CA SER A 569 11.89 10.15 3.25
C SER A 569 12.36 11.57 2.89
N GLY A 570 11.61 12.26 2.02
CA GLY A 570 11.92 13.63 1.60
C GLY A 570 11.88 14.64 2.75
N ILE A 571 10.85 14.59 3.61
CA ILE A 571 10.75 15.47 4.79
C ILE A 571 11.95 15.26 5.71
N SER A 572 12.33 14.01 5.98
CA SER A 572 13.49 13.70 6.82
C SER A 572 14.79 14.30 6.25
N ALA A 573 15.04 14.09 4.95
CA ALA A 573 16.23 14.64 4.28
C ALA A 573 16.24 16.19 4.26
N LEU A 574 15.11 16.82 3.89
CA LEU A 574 15.00 18.28 3.82
C LEU A 574 15.05 18.95 5.19
N SER A 575 14.56 18.28 6.24
CA SER A 575 14.62 18.81 7.61
C SER A 575 16.04 18.95 8.16
N GLN A 576 17.01 18.25 7.56
CA GLN A 576 18.43 18.32 7.92
C GLN A 576 19.17 19.46 7.19
N ILE A 577 18.58 20.06 6.16
CA ILE A 577 19.16 21.14 5.36
C ILE A 577 18.54 22.46 5.82
N ASP A 578 19.38 23.39 6.29
CA ASP A 578 18.93 24.73 6.69
C ASP A 578 18.26 25.45 5.52
N LYS A 579 17.20 26.21 5.81
CA LYS A 579 16.46 26.98 4.80
C LYS A 579 17.32 28.10 4.21
N SER A 580 18.29 28.62 4.96
CA SER A 580 19.18 29.70 4.50
C SER A 580 20.12 29.29 3.37
N LEU A 581 20.21 27.99 3.03
CA LEU A 581 21.00 27.50 1.90
C LEU A 581 20.25 27.57 0.56
N GLU A 582 18.94 27.83 0.59
CA GLU A 582 18.07 27.95 -0.59
C GLU A 582 17.70 29.40 -0.91
N GLU A 583 17.96 30.33 0.02
CA GLU A 583 17.86 31.80 -0.15
C GLU A 583 19.21 32.37 -0.57
#